data_AF-A0A7C3RWE5-F1
#
_entry.id   AF-A0A7C3RWE5-F1
#
_cell.length_a   1.000
_cell.length_b   1.000
_cell.length_c   1.000
_cell.angle_alpha   90.00
_cell.angle_beta   90.00
_cell.angle_gamma   90.00
#
_symmetry.space_group_name_H-M   'P 1'
#
loop_
_entity.id
_entity.type
_entity.pdbx_description
1 polymer ?
#
loop_
_entity_poly.entity_id
_entity_poly.type
_entity_poly.pdbx_seq_one_letter_code
_entity_poly.pdbx_strand_id
1 'polypeptide(L)'
;MEAPDVVVLFPPRSKCDTMPALDKEVSRMSDLKDLLSRPFLFGLGAMALTGDRIRQFLDESVARGEITREQGSSLWSDIMTRAEEERRNLEVRINEQVRKALQNAGLVTKGDLELLRARIDAIENRLARIEGAGREEPEPEATPTQPEPATQEPPTA
;
A
#
# COMPACT_ATOMS: atom_id res chain seq x y z
N MET A 1 3.72 31.14 56.31
CA MET A 1 4.99 30.66 55.72
C MET A 1 4.68 29.30 55.11
N GLU A 2 3.86 29.37 54.06
CA GLU A 2 4.21 29.01 52.68
C GLU A 2 4.25 27.50 52.47
N ALA A 3 3.07 26.95 52.17
CA ALA A 3 2.96 25.72 51.39
C ALA A 3 3.08 26.12 49.90
N PRO A 4 3.93 25.45 49.09
CA PRO A 4 4.06 25.78 47.68
C PRO A 4 2.83 25.30 46.90
N ASP A 5 2.35 26.20 46.05
CA ASP A 5 1.27 26.03 45.08
C ASP A 5 1.45 24.78 44.20
N VAL A 6 0.71 23.72 44.53
CA VAL A 6 0.27 22.72 43.54
C VAL A 6 -1.20 22.99 43.26
N VAL A 7 -1.44 24.05 42.50
CA VAL A 7 -2.74 24.26 41.86
C VAL A 7 -2.81 23.28 40.70
N VAL A 8 -3.29 22.06 41.01
CA VAL A 8 -3.95 21.20 40.03
C VAL A 8 -5.20 21.97 39.61
N LEU A 9 -5.05 22.84 38.60
CA LEU A 9 -6.18 23.45 37.93
C LEU A 9 -6.82 22.38 37.05
N PHE A 10 -7.61 21.52 37.69
CA PHE A 10 -8.57 20.65 37.03
C PHE A 10 -9.65 21.57 36.43
N PRO A 11 -9.75 21.74 35.10
CA PRO A 11 -10.85 22.52 34.54
C PRO A 11 -12.18 21.80 34.80
N PRO A 12 -13.23 22.49 35.25
CA PRO A 12 -14.51 21.89 35.52
C PRO A 12 -15.13 21.33 34.23
N ARG A 13 -15.46 20.03 34.25
CA ARG A 13 -16.49 19.47 33.37
C ARG A 13 -17.77 20.28 33.58
N SER A 14 -18.16 21.09 32.60
CA SER A 14 -19.54 21.31 32.15
C SER A 14 -19.63 22.57 31.28
N LYS A 15 -19.72 22.35 29.97
CA LYS A 15 -20.56 23.08 29.02
C LYS A 15 -20.71 22.18 27.80
N CYS A 16 -21.67 21.26 27.91
CA CYS A 16 -22.34 20.69 26.75
C CYS A 16 -23.16 21.81 26.13
N ASP A 17 -22.58 22.54 25.19
CA ASP A 17 -23.34 23.36 24.25
C ASP A 17 -22.64 23.26 22.89
N THR A 18 -23.23 22.41 22.05
CA THR A 18 -23.46 22.69 20.63
C THR A 18 -22.24 23.09 19.80
N MET A 19 -21.58 22.08 19.23
CA MET A 19 -21.06 22.18 17.86
C MET A 19 -21.35 20.89 17.09
N PRO A 20 -22.43 20.83 16.29
CA PRO A 20 -22.60 19.84 15.25
C PRO A 20 -21.76 20.28 14.05
N ALA A 21 -20.54 19.77 13.92
CA ALA A 21 -19.69 20.01 12.76
C ALA A 21 -19.13 18.70 12.17
N LEU A 22 -19.88 17.61 12.29
CA LEU A 22 -19.55 16.31 11.69
C LEU A 22 -20.73 15.65 10.94
N ASP A 23 -21.70 16.45 10.47
CA ASP A 23 -22.86 15.94 9.73
C ASP A 23 -22.99 16.49 8.29
N LYS A 24 -21.99 17.23 7.79
CA LYS A 24 -21.99 17.76 6.41
C LYS A 24 -21.04 17.07 5.42
N GLU A 25 -20.38 15.98 5.82
CA GLU A 25 -19.45 15.26 4.91
C GLU A 25 -20.02 13.96 4.33
N VAL A 26 -20.99 13.31 4.97
CA VAL A 26 -21.49 12.00 4.48
C VAL A 26 -22.43 12.15 3.28
N SER A 27 -23.08 13.31 3.09
CA SER A 27 -23.87 13.59 1.88
C SER A 27 -23.01 13.83 0.63
N ARG A 28 -21.70 14.09 0.78
CA ARG A 28 -20.71 14.23 -0.31
C ARG A 28 -20.21 12.87 -0.81
N MET A 29 -20.67 11.77 -0.20
CA MET A 29 -20.21 10.41 -0.50
C MET A 29 -20.92 9.80 -1.72
N SER A 30 -22.12 10.29 -2.05
CA SER A 30 -22.80 9.99 -3.34
C SER A 30 -22.19 10.77 -4.49
N ASP A 31 -21.81 12.04 -4.27
CA ASP A 31 -21.13 12.84 -5.29
C ASP A 31 -19.78 12.22 -5.68
N LEU A 32 -18.98 11.70 -4.74
CA LEU A 32 -17.72 11.01 -5.06
C LEU A 32 -17.92 9.74 -5.89
N LYS A 33 -18.97 8.96 -5.59
CA LYS A 33 -19.29 7.75 -6.36
C LYS A 33 -19.75 8.12 -7.77
N ASP A 34 -20.61 9.13 -7.92
CA ASP A 34 -21.07 9.60 -9.23
C ASP A 34 -19.95 10.31 -10.03
N LEU A 35 -19.07 11.07 -9.36
CA LEU A 35 -17.91 11.72 -9.98
C LEU A 35 -16.82 10.72 -10.40
N LEU A 36 -16.70 9.55 -9.78
CA LEU A 36 -15.79 8.50 -10.25
C LEU A 36 -16.45 7.60 -11.30
N SER A 37 -17.75 7.30 -11.13
CA SER A 37 -18.48 6.41 -12.05
C SER A 37 -18.64 7.00 -13.44
N ARG A 38 -18.88 8.32 -13.55
CA ARG A 38 -19.00 9.01 -14.84
C ARG A 38 -17.73 8.96 -15.69
N PRO A 39 -16.55 9.39 -15.21
CA PRO A 39 -15.31 9.28 -15.97
C PRO A 39 -14.86 7.84 -16.12
N PHE A 40 -15.21 6.92 -15.21
CA PHE A 40 -14.93 5.50 -15.39
C PHE A 40 -15.75 4.90 -16.55
N LEU A 41 -17.06 5.16 -16.60
CA LEU A 41 -17.92 4.73 -17.70
C LEU A 41 -17.53 5.40 -19.03
N PHE A 42 -17.17 6.69 -18.97
CA PHE A 42 -16.64 7.40 -20.14
C PHE A 42 -15.28 6.85 -20.58
N GLY A 43 -14.39 6.53 -19.64
CA GLY A 43 -13.09 5.93 -19.91
C GLY A 43 -13.22 4.52 -20.48
N LEU A 44 -14.14 3.71 -19.95
CA LEU A 44 -14.46 2.39 -20.47
C LEU A 44 -15.11 2.48 -21.86
N GLY A 45 -16.01 3.44 -22.09
CA GLY A 45 -16.62 3.70 -23.40
C GLY A 45 -15.64 4.28 -24.43
N ALA A 46 -14.72 5.14 -24.01
CA ALA A 46 -13.65 5.68 -24.84
C ALA A 46 -12.62 4.62 -25.19
N MET A 47 -12.32 3.69 -24.27
CA MET A 47 -11.50 2.51 -24.58
C MET A 47 -12.21 1.54 -25.53
N ALA A 48 -13.55 1.46 -25.50
CA ALA A 48 -14.31 0.66 -26.47
C ALA A 48 -14.17 1.19 -27.92
N LEU A 49 -13.86 2.48 -28.09
CA LEU A 49 -13.28 3.01 -29.32
C LEU A 49 -11.78 2.64 -29.37
N THR A 50 -11.52 1.37 -29.70
CA THR A 50 -10.15 0.86 -29.78
C THR A 50 -9.37 1.51 -30.94
N GLY A 51 -8.05 1.37 -30.94
CA GLY A 51 -7.18 1.81 -32.03
C GLY A 51 -7.59 1.30 -33.41
N ASP A 52 -8.28 0.15 -33.49
CA ASP A 52 -8.79 -0.39 -34.75
C ASP A 52 -9.91 0.47 -35.35
N ARG A 53 -10.72 1.11 -34.51
CA ARG A 53 -11.76 2.02 -35.00
C ARG A 53 -11.17 3.32 -35.54
N ILE A 54 -10.08 3.79 -34.93
CA ILE A 54 -9.34 4.96 -35.40
C ILE A 54 -8.63 4.65 -36.73
N ARG A 55 -8.01 3.46 -36.85
CA ARG A 55 -7.44 2.98 -38.12
C ARG A 55 -8.49 2.94 -39.23
N GLN A 56 -9.66 2.34 -38.96
CA GLN A 56 -10.75 2.30 -39.93
C GLN A 56 -11.21 3.69 -40.37
N PHE A 57 -11.28 4.65 -39.44
CA PHE A 57 -11.65 6.03 -39.76
C PHE A 57 -10.60 6.73 -40.64
N LEU A 58 -9.30 6.53 -40.33
CA LEU A 58 -8.19 7.02 -41.15
C LEU A 58 -8.21 6.40 -42.55
N ASP A 59 -8.41 5.09 -42.64
CA ASP A 59 -8.49 4.37 -43.92
C ASP A 59 -9.71 4.82 -44.75
N GLU A 60 -10.84 5.10 -44.11
CA GLU A 60 -12.03 5.61 -44.77
C GLU A 60 -11.82 7.03 -45.32
N SER A 61 -11.13 7.91 -44.58
CA SER A 61 -10.75 9.24 -45.09
C SER A 61 -9.72 9.16 -46.21
N VAL A 62 -8.83 8.17 -46.20
CA VAL A 62 -7.94 7.89 -47.34
C VAL A 62 -8.75 7.41 -48.55
N ALA A 63 -9.72 6.52 -48.35
CA ALA A 63 -10.59 6.02 -49.42
C ALA A 63 -11.51 7.11 -50.01
N ARG A 64 -11.95 8.07 -49.19
CA ARG A 64 -12.68 9.27 -49.62
C ARG A 64 -11.80 10.27 -50.39
N GLY A 65 -10.48 10.07 -50.42
CA GLY A 65 -9.52 10.95 -51.11
C GLY A 65 -9.19 12.25 -50.37
N GLU A 66 -9.61 12.37 -49.10
CA GLU A 66 -9.31 13.54 -48.26
C GLU A 66 -7.84 13.54 -47.80
N ILE A 67 -7.23 12.36 -47.72
CA ILE A 67 -5.90 12.13 -47.18
C ILE A 67 -5.16 11.10 -48.05
N THR A 68 -3.84 11.24 -48.25
CA THR A 68 -3.07 10.20 -48.95
C THR A 68 -2.76 9.01 -48.04
N ARG A 69 -2.53 7.83 -48.62
CA ARG A 69 -2.23 6.60 -47.87
C ARG A 69 -0.99 6.76 -46.97
N GLU A 70 0.03 7.47 -47.44
CA GLU A 70 1.23 7.78 -46.66
C GLU A 70 0.91 8.66 -45.45
N GLN A 71 0.04 9.67 -45.61
CA GLN A 71 -0.36 10.56 -44.53
C GLN A 71 -1.18 9.82 -43.47
N GLY A 72 -2.15 8.98 -43.86
CA GLY A 72 -2.95 8.20 -42.92
C GLY A 72 -2.10 7.24 -42.07
N SER A 73 -1.16 6.54 -42.70
CA SER A 73 -0.24 5.64 -41.99
C SER A 73 0.71 6.38 -41.05
N SER A 74 1.24 7.53 -41.46
CA SER A 74 2.11 8.36 -40.61
C SER A 74 1.36 8.87 -39.37
N LEU A 75 0.12 9.35 -39.53
CA LEU A 75 -0.69 9.82 -38.42
C LEU A 75 -0.99 8.71 -37.42
N TRP A 76 -1.29 7.50 -37.90
CA TRP A 76 -1.48 6.34 -37.04
C TRP A 76 -0.22 6.00 -36.24
N SER A 77 0.96 5.96 -36.88
CA SER A 77 2.22 5.67 -36.19
C SER A 77 2.61 6.75 -35.18
N ASP A 78 2.34 8.01 -35.48
CA ASP A 78 2.63 9.14 -34.58
C ASP A 78 1.76 9.09 -33.34
N ILE A 79 0.46 8.80 -33.50
CA ILE A 79 -0.47 8.60 -32.38
C ILE A 79 -0.01 7.45 -31.51
N MET A 80 0.36 6.31 -32.11
CA MET A 80 0.76 5.14 -31.34
C MET A 80 2.07 5.38 -30.58
N THR A 81 3.05 6.03 -31.21
CA THR A 81 4.33 6.37 -30.58
C THR A 81 4.13 7.31 -29.39
N ARG A 82 3.34 8.37 -29.56
CA ARG A 82 3.00 9.30 -28.47
C ARG A 82 2.19 8.63 -27.37
N ALA A 83 1.27 7.74 -27.72
CA ALA A 83 0.47 7.00 -26.75
C ALA A 83 1.36 6.09 -25.88
N GLU A 84 2.35 5.41 -26.47
CA GLU A 84 3.27 4.56 -25.72
C GLU A 84 4.15 5.37 -24.74
N GLU A 85 4.65 6.53 -25.17
CA GLU A 85 5.45 7.43 -24.34
C GLU A 85 4.63 8.01 -23.18
N GLU A 86 3.44 8.54 -23.48
CA GLU A 86 2.51 9.06 -22.46
C GLU A 86 2.04 7.96 -21.52
N ARG A 87 1.77 6.74 -22.01
CA ARG A 87 1.38 5.61 -21.16
C ARG A 87 2.47 5.28 -20.16
N ARG A 88 3.74 5.24 -20.58
CA ARG A 88 4.87 4.97 -19.68
C ARG A 88 5.02 6.06 -18.62
N ASN A 89 4.92 7.32 -19.01
CA ASN A 89 4.98 8.45 -18.07
C ASN A 89 3.79 8.44 -17.10
N LEU A 90 2.60 8.11 -17.60
CA LEU A 90 1.39 8.00 -16.81
C LEU A 90 1.46 6.83 -15.82
N GLU A 91 1.98 5.68 -16.24
CA GLU A 91 2.15 4.50 -15.38
C GLU A 91 3.07 4.80 -14.18
N VAL A 92 4.19 5.50 -14.41
CA VAL A 92 5.08 5.93 -13.33
C VAL A 92 4.36 6.88 -12.36
N ARG A 93 3.65 7.88 -12.89
CA ARG A 93 2.92 8.86 -12.08
C ARG A 93 1.79 8.22 -11.28
N ILE A 94 1.01 7.34 -11.90
CA ILE A 94 -0.07 6.60 -11.26
C ILE A 94 0.50 5.72 -10.16
N ASN A 95 1.56 4.95 -10.43
CA ASN A 95 2.16 4.08 -9.42
C ASN A 95 2.66 4.89 -8.22
N GLU A 96 3.31 6.03 -8.46
CA GLU A 96 3.75 6.92 -7.37
C GLU A 96 2.57 7.50 -6.58
N GLN A 97 1.51 7.94 -7.25
CA GLN A 97 0.30 8.48 -6.59
C GLN A 97 -0.45 7.41 -5.80
N VAL A 98 -0.61 6.21 -6.37
CA VAL A 98 -1.23 5.06 -5.70
C VAL A 98 -0.39 4.67 -4.49
N ARG A 99 0.93 4.58 -4.62
CA ARG A 99 1.84 4.28 -3.51
C ARG A 99 1.71 5.32 -2.40
N LYS A 100 1.67 6.62 -2.72
CA LYS A 100 1.46 7.71 -1.74
C LYS A 100 0.08 7.63 -1.08
N ALA A 101 -0.97 7.37 -1.85
CA ALA A 101 -2.33 7.23 -1.32
C ALA A 101 -2.44 6.02 -0.37
N LEU A 102 -1.84 4.88 -0.72
CA LEU A 102 -1.78 3.69 0.13
C LEU A 102 -1.00 3.97 1.42
N GLN A 103 0.15 4.64 1.33
CA GLN A 103 0.92 5.06 2.51
C GLN A 103 0.11 5.99 3.42
N ASN A 104 -0.58 6.98 2.86
CA ASN A 104 -1.42 7.91 3.62
C ASN A 104 -2.65 7.23 4.24
N ALA A 105 -3.18 6.19 3.59
CA ALA A 105 -4.27 5.37 4.10
C ALA A 105 -3.81 4.32 5.12
N GLY A 106 -2.50 4.25 5.44
CA GLY A 106 -1.93 3.26 6.37
C GLY A 106 -1.87 1.84 5.80
N LEU A 107 -2.12 1.66 4.51
CA LEU A 107 -2.06 0.38 3.81
C LEU A 107 -0.62 0.13 3.34
N VAL A 108 0.12 -0.64 4.13
CA VAL A 108 1.49 -1.06 3.84
C VAL A 108 1.48 -2.14 2.74
N THR A 109 2.31 -1.99 1.71
CA THR A 109 2.41 -3.01 0.66
C THR A 109 3.13 -4.26 1.20
N LYS A 110 2.90 -5.42 0.58
CA LYS A 110 3.59 -6.67 0.98
C LYS A 110 5.12 -6.53 0.97
N GLY A 111 5.68 -5.81 -0.01
CA GLY A 111 7.12 -5.56 -0.09
C GLY A 111 7.66 -4.68 1.03
N ASP A 112 6.88 -3.68 1.46
CA ASP A 112 7.27 -2.84 2.61
C ASP A 112 7.28 -3.67 3.92
N LEU A 113 6.38 -4.66 4.07
CA LEU A 113 6.39 -5.60 5.21
C LEU A 113 7.61 -6.53 5.20
N GLU A 114 7.97 -7.08 4.03
CA GLU A 114 9.17 -7.94 3.89
C GLU A 114 10.45 -7.15 4.20
N LEU A 115 10.54 -5.92 3.72
CA LEU A 115 11.67 -5.03 4.02
C LEU A 115 11.75 -4.72 5.53
N LEU A 116 10.61 -4.52 6.19
CA LEU A 116 10.57 -4.31 7.63
C LEU A 116 10.99 -5.58 8.39
N ARG A 117 10.54 -6.77 7.95
CA ARG A 117 10.94 -8.06 8.52
C ARG A 117 12.44 -8.29 8.41
N ALA A 118 13.03 -8.08 7.24
CA ALA A 118 14.47 -8.20 7.05
C ALA A 118 15.28 -7.23 7.94
N ARG A 119 14.77 -6.02 8.17
CA ARG A 119 15.39 -5.06 9.11
C ARG A 119 15.30 -5.55 10.55
N ILE A 120 14.19 -6.16 10.94
CA ILE A 120 14.02 -6.76 12.28
C ILE A 120 15.01 -7.92 12.44
N ASP A 121 15.06 -8.87 11.51
CA ASP A 121 15.99 -10.02 11.55
C ASP A 121 17.47 -9.56 11.60
N ALA A 122 17.82 -8.50 10.89
CA ALA A 122 19.16 -7.92 10.93
C ALA A 122 19.49 -7.26 12.28
N ILE A 123 18.51 -6.62 12.92
CA ILE A 123 18.66 -6.05 14.27
C ILE A 123 18.78 -7.18 15.30
N GLU A 124 17.94 -8.20 15.21
CA GLU A 124 17.99 -9.39 16.09
C GLU A 124 19.34 -10.09 16.01
N ASN A 125 19.88 -10.31 14.81
CA ASN A 125 21.21 -10.89 14.64
C ASN A 125 22.32 -10.00 15.23
N ARG A 126 22.18 -8.68 15.13
CA ARG A 126 23.15 -7.75 15.74
C ARG A 126 23.05 -7.76 17.26
N LEU A 127 21.83 -7.82 17.81
CA LEU A 127 21.60 -7.99 19.24
C LEU A 127 22.18 -9.32 19.71
N ALA A 128 21.89 -10.43 19.04
CA ALA A 128 22.43 -11.75 19.36
C ALA A 128 23.96 -11.80 19.31
N ARG A 129 24.61 -11.01 18.44
CA ARG A 129 26.08 -10.89 18.44
C ARG A 129 26.61 -10.05 19.60
N ILE A 130 25.90 -9.02 20.01
CA ILE A 130 26.28 -8.14 21.14
C ILE A 130 26.00 -8.86 22.47
N GLU A 131 24.86 -9.52 22.58
CA GLU A 131 24.40 -10.29 23.74
C GLU A 131 25.08 -11.66 23.81
N GLY A 132 25.44 -12.26 22.67
CA GLY A 132 26.25 -13.48 22.56
C GLY A 132 27.72 -13.26 22.91
N ALA A 133 28.21 -12.02 22.94
CA ALA A 133 29.46 -11.67 23.63
C ALA A 133 29.29 -11.59 25.16
N GLY A 134 28.07 -11.83 25.68
CA GLY A 134 27.73 -11.82 27.10
C GLY A 134 27.15 -13.13 27.66
N ARG A 135 26.90 -14.17 26.85
CA ARG A 135 26.49 -15.52 27.32
C ARG A 135 26.87 -16.64 26.34
N GLU A 136 28.00 -17.29 26.59
CA GLU A 136 28.12 -18.76 26.63
C GLU A 136 28.27 -19.07 28.14
N GLU A 137 27.47 -19.92 28.77
CA GLU A 137 27.36 -21.36 28.51
C GLU A 137 26.00 -21.75 27.93
N PRO A 138 26.02 -22.50 26.83
CA PRO A 138 25.79 -23.92 26.99
C PRO A 138 26.94 -24.72 26.36
N GLU A 139 27.69 -25.46 27.20
CA GLU A 139 28.57 -26.53 26.73
C GLU A 139 27.74 -27.78 26.39
N PRO A 140 27.84 -28.32 25.17
CA PRO A 140 27.41 -29.67 24.84
C PRO A 140 28.61 -30.57 24.53
N GLU A 141 28.82 -31.66 25.27
CA GLU A 141 29.53 -32.90 24.87
C GLU A 141 29.61 -33.80 26.14
N ALA A 142 29.31 -35.10 26.19
CA ALA A 142 29.02 -36.14 25.20
C ALA A 142 28.23 -37.32 25.86
N THR A 143 27.54 -38.05 24.98
CA THR A 143 26.55 -39.15 25.06
C THR A 143 27.11 -40.53 25.55
N PRO A 144 26.40 -41.68 25.44
CA PRO A 144 25.24 -42.26 26.17
C PRO A 144 25.59 -43.57 26.91
N THR A 145 24.65 -44.16 27.68
CA THR A 145 24.26 -45.60 27.66
C THR A 145 23.42 -45.93 28.90
N GLN A 146 22.13 -46.22 28.69
CA GLN A 146 21.25 -46.87 29.67
C GLN A 146 21.66 -48.36 29.83
N PRO A 147 21.21 -49.08 30.89
CA PRO A 147 19.84 -49.60 30.86
C PRO A 147 19.10 -49.59 32.21
N GLU A 148 17.76 -49.54 32.11
CA GLU A 148 16.74 -49.97 33.09
C GLU A 148 17.13 -51.23 33.92
N PRO A 149 16.59 -51.45 35.15
CA PRO A 149 15.14 -51.66 35.31
C PRO A 149 14.46 -51.25 36.64
N ALA A 150 13.14 -51.01 36.51
CA ALA A 150 12.04 -51.45 37.40
C ALA A 150 12.03 -51.09 38.91
N THR A 151 10.98 -50.37 39.32
CA THR A 151 9.82 -50.88 40.13
C THR A 151 9.22 -49.79 41.03
N GLN A 152 7.89 -49.80 41.08
CA GLN A 152 6.97 -48.88 41.76
C GLN A 152 6.83 -49.14 43.28
N GLU A 153 6.37 -48.08 43.98
CA GLU A 153 5.57 -48.01 45.25
C GLU A 153 6.20 -48.32 46.62
N PRO A 154 5.62 -47.86 47.77
CA PRO A 154 4.74 -46.70 48.07
C PRO A 154 5.23 -45.86 49.31
N PRO A 155 4.52 -44.78 49.73
CA PRO A 155 4.92 -43.95 50.89
C PRO A 155 4.67 -44.60 52.27
N THR A 156 5.54 -44.31 53.24
CA THR A 156 5.30 -44.51 54.68
C THR A 156 6.01 -43.42 55.48
N ALA A 157 5.22 -42.52 56.06
CA ALA A 157 5.38 -41.92 57.39
C ALA A 157 4.17 -41.02 57.69
#